data_AF-A0AB74JTX3-F1
#
_entry.id   AF-A0AB74JTX3-F1
#
_cell.length_a   1.000
_cell.length_b   1.000
_cell.length_c   1.000
_cell.angle_alpha   90.00
_cell.angle_beta   90.00
_cell.angle_gamma   90.00
#
_symmetry.space_group_name_H-M   'P 1'
#
loop_
_entity.id
_entity.type
_entity.pdbx_description
1 polymer ?
#
loop_
_entity_poly.entity_id
_entity_poly.type
_entity_poly.pdbx_seq_one_letter_code
_entity_poly.pdbx_strand_id
1 'polypeptide(L)'
;MKLSQLPLLLLAAATTTLAQDWHFVAFTTPDGQGFISQSGNMIVPAIHEAATNYLWPGLQSTDNSGVYQNVLDGRSGGWWFGSGWCCSNPSLPWGGGFGAAEGDVLFFNNTRNTDRSEWVSVIEKNCGEASATNSFPIADKVMNDAPFAAELYGTWDFGPVIFEDVILIATGDDTRFCTDNPWNYNGATNVSITGVTSTVGVDTVTCNIESITLWGPV
;
A
#
# COMPACT_ATOMS: atom_id res chain seq x y z
N MET A 1 58.29 -34.97 19.60
CA MET A 1 57.52 -34.52 18.42
C MET A 1 56.63 -33.37 18.86
N LYS A 2 56.87 -32.16 18.36
CA LYS A 2 56.08 -30.95 18.66
C LYS A 2 54.90 -30.84 17.67
N LEU A 3 53.79 -30.29 18.19
CA LEU A 3 52.48 -30.09 17.59
C LEU A 3 52.50 -29.37 16.23
N SER A 4 51.49 -29.66 15.41
CA SER A 4 50.93 -28.70 14.45
C SER A 4 49.41 -28.70 14.59
N GLN A 5 48.87 -27.68 15.26
CA GLN A 5 47.45 -27.35 15.29
C GLN A 5 47.09 -26.59 14.01
N LEU A 6 46.06 -27.05 13.30
CA LEU A 6 45.47 -26.35 12.16
C LEU A 6 44.43 -25.35 12.69
N PRO A 7 44.48 -24.05 12.34
CA PRO A 7 43.46 -23.10 12.76
C PRO A 7 42.22 -23.26 11.86
N LEU A 8 41.08 -23.56 12.48
CA LEU A 8 39.77 -23.50 11.84
C LEU A 8 39.39 -22.01 11.72
N LEU A 9 39.53 -21.42 10.53
CA LEU A 9 38.97 -20.10 10.26
C LEU A 9 37.46 -20.22 10.18
N LEU A 10 36.76 -19.76 11.22
CA LEU A 10 35.32 -19.57 11.21
C LEU A 10 35.04 -18.23 10.49
N LEU A 11 34.69 -18.30 9.22
CA LEU A 11 34.21 -17.14 8.46
C LEU A 11 32.81 -16.80 8.97
N ALA A 12 32.71 -15.82 9.87
CA ALA A 12 31.42 -15.25 10.27
C ALA A 12 30.85 -14.47 9.07
N ALA A 13 29.89 -15.07 8.37
CA ALA A 13 29.11 -14.37 7.36
C ALA A 13 28.24 -13.32 8.07
N ALA A 14 28.65 -12.05 7.99
CA ALA A 14 27.82 -10.94 8.41
C ALA A 14 26.67 -10.80 7.41
N THR A 15 25.47 -11.22 7.78
CA THR A 15 24.25 -10.88 7.05
C THR A 15 23.92 -9.43 7.36
N THR A 16 24.15 -8.52 6.41
CA THR A 16 23.62 -7.15 6.49
C THR A 16 22.10 -7.22 6.35
N THR A 17 21.39 -6.97 7.44
CA THR A 17 19.94 -6.73 7.38
C THR A 17 19.75 -5.39 6.67
N LEU A 18 19.16 -5.41 5.47
CA LEU A 18 18.79 -4.16 4.80
C LEU A 18 17.68 -3.50 5.61
N ALA A 19 17.85 -2.22 5.92
CA ALA A 19 16.84 -1.43 6.60
C ALA A 19 15.65 -1.21 5.66
N GLN A 20 14.46 -1.13 6.25
CA GLN A 20 13.24 -0.84 5.54
C GLN A 20 13.13 0.68 5.38
N ASP A 21 13.10 1.14 4.13
CA ASP A 21 12.90 2.54 3.78
C ASP A 21 11.47 2.73 3.26
N TRP A 22 10.77 3.70 3.84
CA TRP A 22 9.36 3.98 3.55
C TRP A 22 9.21 5.30 2.80
N HIS A 23 8.58 5.24 1.64
CA HIS A 23 8.28 6.39 0.79
C HIS A 23 6.78 6.42 0.54
N PHE A 24 6.05 7.27 1.26
CA PHE A 24 4.61 7.33 1.11
C PHE A 24 4.03 8.73 1.32
N VAL A 25 2.85 8.91 0.73
CA VAL A 25 1.91 9.95 1.13
C VAL A 25 0.68 9.31 1.74
N ALA A 26 0.11 9.94 2.75
CA ALA A 26 -1.11 9.44 3.39
C ALA A 26 -2.17 10.53 3.55
N PHE A 27 -3.42 10.15 3.33
CA PHE A 27 -4.58 11.00 3.59
C PHE A 27 -5.20 10.57 4.91
N THR A 28 -5.21 11.46 5.91
CA THR A 28 -5.68 11.13 7.25
C THR A 28 -7.00 11.83 7.55
N THR A 29 -8.03 11.08 7.94
CA THR A 29 -9.33 11.66 8.31
C THR A 29 -9.24 12.45 9.61
N PRO A 30 -10.04 13.52 9.78
CA PRO A 30 -10.21 14.21 11.06
C PRO A 30 -10.67 13.26 12.17
N ASP A 31 -10.44 13.66 13.42
CA ASP A 31 -10.87 12.91 14.60
C ASP A 31 -12.37 12.59 14.55
N GLY A 32 -12.72 11.33 14.82
CA GLY A 32 -14.10 10.84 14.81
C GLY A 32 -14.63 10.43 13.44
N GLN A 33 -13.89 10.68 12.36
CA GLN A 33 -14.17 10.12 11.04
C GLN A 33 -13.35 8.86 10.76
N GLY A 34 -13.79 8.06 9.80
CA GLY A 34 -12.99 6.97 9.26
C GLY A 34 -13.37 6.63 7.83
N PHE A 35 -12.43 6.05 7.10
CA PHE A 35 -12.64 5.54 5.76
C PHE A 35 -13.61 4.36 5.77
N ILE A 36 -14.50 4.36 4.78
CA ILE A 36 -15.40 3.24 4.46
C ILE A 36 -15.08 2.63 3.10
N SER A 37 -14.35 3.37 2.25
CA SER A 37 -13.88 2.87 0.95
C SER A 37 -12.59 3.58 0.50
N GLN A 38 -11.73 2.84 -0.18
CA GLN A 38 -10.56 3.32 -0.93
C GLN A 38 -10.51 2.56 -2.26
N SER A 39 -10.49 3.27 -3.38
CA SER A 39 -10.35 2.68 -4.71
C SER A 39 -9.50 3.52 -5.65
N GLY A 40 -9.06 2.92 -6.75
CA GLY A 40 -8.33 3.60 -7.82
C GLY A 40 -7.62 2.59 -8.73
N ASN A 41 -6.71 3.12 -9.55
CA ASN A 41 -5.84 2.35 -10.42
C ASN A 41 -4.37 2.51 -10.01
N MET A 42 -3.57 1.47 -10.12
CA MET A 42 -2.11 1.53 -10.06
C MET A 42 -1.56 1.15 -11.44
N ILE A 43 -0.64 1.94 -11.98
CA ILE A 43 0.10 1.59 -13.19
C ILE A 43 1.33 0.79 -12.78
N VAL A 44 1.47 -0.43 -13.31
CA VAL A 44 2.58 -1.31 -12.95
C VAL A 44 3.89 -0.74 -13.51
N PRO A 45 4.86 -0.40 -12.64
CA PRO A 45 6.14 0.10 -13.10
C PRO A 45 7.02 -1.02 -13.66
N ALA A 46 8.15 -0.66 -14.25
CA ALA A 46 9.14 -1.64 -14.67
C ALA A 46 9.64 -2.47 -13.47
N ILE A 47 10.13 -3.68 -13.72
CA ILE A 47 10.92 -4.44 -12.74
C ILE A 47 12.15 -4.98 -13.45
N HIS A 48 13.33 -4.60 -12.96
CA HIS A 48 14.59 -4.96 -13.61
C HIS A 48 15.21 -6.21 -13.00
N GLU A 49 15.09 -6.36 -11.69
CA GLU A 49 15.56 -7.52 -10.95
C GLU A 49 14.67 -7.83 -9.75
N ALA A 50 14.87 -9.02 -9.18
CA ALA A 50 14.21 -9.41 -7.94
C ALA A 50 14.71 -8.52 -6.79
N ALA A 51 13.78 -7.79 -6.18
CA ALA A 51 14.07 -6.92 -5.05
C ALA A 51 12.91 -7.00 -4.05
N THR A 52 13.20 -6.79 -2.77
CA THR A 52 12.14 -6.69 -1.74
C THR A 52 11.56 -5.28 -1.79
N ASN A 53 10.75 -5.06 -2.82
CA ASN A 53 9.99 -3.85 -3.07
C ASN A 53 8.51 -4.19 -2.97
N TYR A 54 7.77 -3.44 -2.15
CA TYR A 54 6.33 -3.54 -2.04
C TYR A 54 5.71 -2.19 -2.37
N LEU A 55 4.91 -2.15 -3.43
CA LEU A 55 4.21 -0.94 -3.87
C LEU A 55 2.73 -1.13 -3.59
N TRP A 56 2.09 -0.20 -2.90
CA TRP A 56 0.75 -0.44 -2.40
C TRP A 56 -0.02 0.84 -2.08
N PRO A 57 -1.34 0.87 -2.30
CA PRO A 57 -2.25 1.64 -1.48
C PRO A 57 -2.75 0.78 -0.31
N GLY A 58 -3.18 1.44 0.75
CA GLY A 58 -3.85 0.77 1.86
C GLY A 58 -4.62 1.69 2.79
N LEU A 59 -5.20 1.08 3.82
CA LEU A 59 -5.95 1.69 4.90
C LEU A 59 -5.37 1.22 6.24
N GLN A 60 -4.90 2.16 7.07
CA GLN A 60 -4.37 1.88 8.39
C GLN A 60 -5.38 2.21 9.47
N SER A 61 -5.40 1.35 10.50
CA SER A 61 -6.32 1.49 11.62
C SER A 61 -5.83 2.53 12.64
N THR A 62 -6.77 3.24 13.25
CA THR A 62 -6.55 4.22 14.33
C THR A 62 -5.79 3.66 15.53
N ASP A 63 -5.92 2.37 15.81
CA ASP A 63 -5.23 1.67 16.90
C ASP A 63 -3.82 1.18 16.51
N ASN A 64 -3.36 1.48 15.29
CA ASN A 64 -2.11 0.99 14.70
C ASN A 64 -1.92 -0.53 14.77
N SER A 65 -3.02 -1.28 14.86
CA SER A 65 -2.96 -2.74 14.91
C SER A 65 -2.64 -3.36 13.55
N GLY A 66 -2.84 -2.65 12.45
CA GLY A 66 -2.39 -3.08 11.14
C GLY A 66 -2.81 -2.17 9.99
N VAL A 67 -2.44 -2.60 8.80
CA VAL A 67 -2.67 -1.96 7.52
C VAL A 67 -3.35 -2.97 6.59
N TYR A 68 -4.51 -2.57 6.07
CA TYR A 68 -5.25 -3.30 5.05
C TYR A 68 -4.83 -2.80 3.67
N GLN A 69 -4.21 -3.63 2.84
CA GLN A 69 -3.44 -3.17 1.69
C GLN A 69 -3.57 -4.07 0.46
N ASN A 70 -3.38 -3.48 -0.72
CA ASN A 70 -3.18 -4.19 -1.99
C ASN A 70 -1.73 -4.05 -2.41
N VAL A 71 -0.96 -5.13 -2.35
CA VAL A 71 0.48 -5.08 -2.53
C VAL A 71 0.90 -5.65 -3.87
N LEU A 72 1.63 -4.83 -4.61
CA LEU A 72 2.45 -5.23 -5.75
C LEU A 72 3.84 -5.63 -5.22
N ASP A 73 4.06 -6.94 -5.17
CA ASP A 73 5.24 -7.59 -4.60
C ASP A 73 6.25 -7.94 -5.68
N GLY A 74 7.46 -7.37 -5.58
CA GLY A 74 8.55 -7.53 -6.55
C GLY A 74 9.59 -8.60 -6.19
N ARG A 75 9.43 -9.31 -5.06
CA ARG A 75 10.47 -10.20 -4.52
C ARG A 75 10.92 -11.30 -5.46
N SER A 76 10.07 -11.69 -6.39
CA SER A 76 10.33 -12.79 -7.33
C SER A 76 11.07 -12.35 -8.60
N GLY A 77 11.25 -11.04 -8.82
CA GLY A 77 11.71 -10.48 -10.11
C GLY A 77 10.61 -10.35 -11.15
N GLY A 78 9.39 -10.77 -10.83
CA GLY A 78 8.16 -10.35 -11.47
C GLY A 78 7.19 -9.78 -10.43
N TRP A 79 6.24 -8.96 -10.87
CA TRP A 79 5.24 -8.39 -9.99
C TRP A 79 4.11 -9.37 -9.70
N TRP A 80 3.75 -9.48 -8.42
CA TRP A 80 2.55 -10.17 -7.96
C TRP A 80 1.66 -9.19 -7.21
N PHE A 81 0.41 -9.02 -7.64
CA PHE A 81 -0.55 -8.14 -6.98
C PHE A 81 -1.55 -8.94 -6.14
N GLY A 82 -1.63 -8.65 -4.84
CA GLY A 82 -2.54 -9.34 -3.93
C GLY A 82 -2.99 -8.49 -2.75
N SER A 83 -4.11 -8.85 -2.12
CA SER A 83 -4.66 -8.13 -0.97
C SER A 83 -4.27 -8.79 0.36
N GLY A 84 -4.09 -7.99 1.41
CA GLY A 84 -3.77 -8.53 2.72
C GLY A 84 -4.02 -7.56 3.88
N TRP A 85 -4.08 -8.12 5.08
CA TRP A 85 -3.98 -7.40 6.34
C TRP A 85 -2.60 -7.67 6.93
N CYS A 86 -1.76 -6.64 7.01
CA CYS A 86 -0.41 -6.69 7.54
C CYS A 86 -0.33 -5.89 8.86
N CYS A 87 0.57 -6.14 9.78
CA CYS A 87 1.25 -7.41 10.06
C CYS A 87 1.00 -7.79 11.52
N SER A 88 -0.16 -7.41 12.06
CA SER A 88 -0.52 -7.67 13.45
C SER A 88 -2.03 -7.65 13.72
N ASN A 89 -2.41 -8.31 14.82
CA ASN A 89 -3.69 -8.28 15.52
C ASN A 89 -4.98 -7.90 14.72
N PRO A 90 -5.66 -8.86 14.08
CA PRO A 90 -5.34 -10.30 14.02
C PRO A 90 -4.24 -10.64 13.00
N SER A 91 -3.58 -11.80 13.16
CA SER A 91 -2.78 -12.37 12.07
C SER A 91 -3.72 -13.05 11.09
N LEU A 92 -3.77 -12.56 9.86
CA LEU A 92 -4.63 -13.12 8.80
C LEU A 92 -3.77 -13.65 7.65
N PRO A 93 -4.22 -14.70 6.95
CA PRO A 93 -3.59 -15.07 5.70
C PRO A 93 -3.74 -13.93 4.68
N TRP A 94 -2.75 -13.80 3.80
CA TRP A 94 -2.91 -13.01 2.59
C TRP A 94 -4.03 -13.60 1.73
N GLY A 95 -4.74 -12.73 1.03
CA GLY A 95 -5.75 -13.11 0.05
C GLY A 95 -5.15 -13.66 -1.24
N GLY A 96 -6.02 -13.95 -2.20
CA GLY A 96 -5.66 -14.24 -3.57
C GLY A 96 -5.15 -13.01 -4.33
N GLY A 97 -4.57 -13.27 -5.51
CA GLY A 97 -3.95 -12.28 -6.36
C GLY A 97 -3.59 -12.85 -7.74
N PHE A 98 -2.81 -12.09 -8.50
CA PHE A 98 -2.36 -12.47 -9.84
C PHE A 98 -1.02 -11.81 -10.18
N GLY A 99 -0.34 -12.37 -11.18
CA GLY A 99 0.86 -11.77 -11.75
C GLY A 99 0.53 -10.56 -12.62
N ALA A 100 1.42 -9.56 -12.61
CA ALA A 100 1.31 -8.37 -13.43
C ALA A 100 2.64 -8.06 -14.13
N ALA A 101 2.56 -7.37 -15.27
CA ALA A 101 3.68 -6.92 -16.07
C ALA A 101 3.69 -5.39 -16.17
N GLU A 102 4.86 -4.83 -16.49
CA GLU A 102 5.01 -3.40 -16.74
C GLU A 102 3.94 -2.86 -17.70
N GLY A 103 3.31 -1.74 -17.31
CA GLY A 103 2.26 -1.09 -18.08
C GLY A 103 0.86 -1.67 -17.91
N ASP A 104 0.70 -2.79 -17.19
CA ASP A 104 -0.63 -3.25 -16.77
C ASP A 104 -1.30 -2.19 -15.87
N VAL A 105 -2.62 -2.09 -15.96
CA VAL A 105 -3.44 -1.24 -15.09
C VAL A 105 -4.12 -2.11 -14.04
N LEU A 106 -3.85 -1.83 -12.76
CA LEU A 106 -4.35 -2.59 -11.63
C LEU A 106 -5.41 -1.80 -10.90
N PHE A 107 -6.66 -2.19 -11.08
CA PHE A 107 -7.76 -1.65 -10.28
C PHE A 107 -7.72 -2.25 -8.87
N PHE A 108 -7.94 -1.41 -7.86
CA PHE A 108 -8.16 -1.81 -6.48
C PHE A 108 -9.42 -1.16 -5.93
N ASN A 109 -10.18 -1.90 -5.14
CA ASN A 109 -11.32 -1.41 -4.38
C ASN A 109 -11.42 -2.11 -3.03
N ASN A 110 -11.15 -1.36 -1.98
CA ASN A 110 -11.25 -1.77 -0.59
C ASN A 110 -12.50 -1.12 0.00
N THR A 111 -13.51 -1.91 0.35
CA THR A 111 -14.77 -1.39 0.88
C THR A 111 -15.20 -2.16 2.12
N ARG A 112 -15.68 -1.45 3.14
CA ARG A 112 -16.36 -2.06 4.28
C ARG A 112 -17.75 -2.50 3.83
N ASN A 113 -18.07 -3.78 3.97
CA ASN A 113 -19.34 -4.30 3.47
C ASN A 113 -20.55 -3.65 4.18
N THR A 114 -21.72 -3.71 3.54
CA THR A 114 -22.95 -3.05 4.02
C THR A 114 -23.35 -3.48 5.43
N ASP A 115 -23.17 -4.76 5.74
CA ASP A 115 -23.51 -5.34 7.04
C ASP A 115 -22.43 -5.07 8.12
N ARG A 116 -21.34 -4.38 7.75
CA ARG A 116 -20.20 -4.01 8.61
C ARG A 116 -19.58 -5.20 9.34
N SER A 117 -19.57 -6.37 8.72
CA SER A 117 -18.98 -7.61 9.24
C SER A 117 -17.56 -7.86 8.73
N GLU A 118 -17.20 -7.33 7.56
CA GLU A 118 -15.89 -7.51 6.96
C GLU A 118 -15.48 -6.33 6.07
N TRP A 119 -14.18 -6.25 5.81
CA TRP A 119 -13.62 -5.48 4.71
C TRP A 119 -13.43 -6.40 3.50
N VAL A 120 -13.85 -5.93 2.33
CA VAL A 120 -13.76 -6.67 1.07
C VAL A 120 -12.81 -5.94 0.14
N SER A 121 -11.91 -6.68 -0.49
CA SER A 121 -11.01 -6.21 -1.52
C SER A 121 -11.45 -6.83 -2.83
N VAL A 122 -11.62 -6.00 -3.86
CA VAL A 122 -11.72 -6.45 -5.25
C VAL A 122 -10.52 -5.86 -5.98
N ILE A 123 -9.73 -6.73 -6.60
CA ILE A 123 -8.62 -6.33 -7.47
C ILE A 123 -8.82 -6.90 -8.86
N GLU A 124 -8.50 -6.10 -9.88
CA GLU A 124 -8.60 -6.48 -11.28
C GLU A 124 -7.40 -5.99 -12.08
N LYS A 125 -6.99 -6.77 -13.08
CA LYS A 125 -5.96 -6.39 -14.04
C LYS A 125 -6.60 -6.07 -15.38
N ASN A 126 -6.21 -4.97 -16.00
CA ASN A 126 -6.60 -4.57 -17.36
C ASN A 126 -8.11 -4.72 -17.62
N CYS A 127 -8.94 -4.19 -16.71
CA CYS A 127 -10.40 -4.27 -16.80
C CYS A 127 -10.94 -5.71 -16.85
N GLY A 128 -10.44 -6.58 -15.96
CA GLY A 128 -10.99 -7.91 -15.73
C GLY A 128 -10.30 -9.08 -16.44
N GLU A 129 -9.10 -8.88 -17.02
CA GLU A 129 -8.28 -9.96 -17.57
C GLU A 129 -7.93 -11.01 -16.50
N ALA A 130 -7.67 -10.55 -15.29
CA ALA A 130 -7.56 -11.34 -14.08
C ALA A 130 -8.20 -10.58 -12.92
N SER A 131 -8.76 -11.30 -11.96
CA SER A 131 -9.36 -10.68 -10.77
C SER A 131 -9.27 -11.58 -9.55
N ALA A 132 -9.35 -10.97 -8.37
CA ALA A 132 -9.52 -11.66 -7.11
C ALA A 132 -10.42 -10.84 -6.18
N THR A 133 -11.25 -11.56 -5.41
CA THR A 133 -12.07 -10.99 -4.33
C THR A 133 -11.65 -11.60 -3.02
N ASN A 134 -11.32 -10.76 -2.04
CA ASN A 134 -10.78 -11.16 -0.75
C ASN A 134 -11.59 -10.54 0.38
N SER A 135 -11.96 -11.31 1.39
CA SER A 135 -12.69 -10.85 2.57
C SER A 135 -11.83 -10.95 3.83
N PHE A 136 -11.85 -9.90 4.65
CA PHE A 136 -11.04 -9.79 5.86
C PHE A 136 -11.94 -9.43 7.06
N PRO A 137 -12.00 -10.27 8.12
CA PRO A 137 -12.86 -10.07 9.28
C PRO A 137 -12.23 -9.06 10.26
N ILE A 138 -12.03 -7.82 9.78
CA ILE A 138 -11.42 -6.70 10.52
C ILE A 138 -12.36 -5.49 10.55
N ALA A 139 -13.68 -5.71 10.43
CA ALA A 139 -14.65 -4.62 10.40
C ALA A 139 -14.83 -3.93 11.76
N ASP A 140 -14.27 -4.47 12.84
CA ASP A 140 -14.14 -3.79 14.14
C ASP A 140 -13.10 -2.66 14.09
N LYS A 141 -12.19 -2.68 13.11
CA LYS A 141 -11.16 -1.65 12.93
C LYS A 141 -11.75 -0.39 12.30
N VAL A 142 -11.45 0.74 12.92
CA VAL A 142 -11.70 2.07 12.36
C VAL A 142 -10.45 2.48 11.60
N MET A 143 -10.57 2.62 10.28
CA MET A 143 -9.48 3.07 9.41
C MET A 143 -9.54 4.59 9.29
N ASN A 144 -8.45 5.29 9.57
CA ASN A 144 -8.41 6.76 9.49
C ASN A 144 -7.24 7.27 8.66
N ASP A 145 -6.36 6.40 8.17
CA ASP A 145 -5.23 6.80 7.35
C ASP A 145 -5.20 5.98 6.06
N ALA A 146 -5.00 6.65 4.93
CA ALA A 146 -5.00 6.05 3.60
C ALA A 146 -3.64 6.30 2.91
N PRO A 147 -2.61 5.50 3.23
CA PRO A 147 -1.30 5.57 2.60
C PRO A 147 -1.30 5.07 1.14
N PHE A 148 -0.43 5.70 0.35
CA PHE A 148 0.03 5.29 -0.98
C PHE A 148 1.55 5.25 -0.92
N ALA A 149 2.13 4.07 -1.06
CA ALA A 149 3.46 3.78 -0.56
C ALA A 149 4.31 2.95 -1.52
N ALA A 150 5.61 3.16 -1.40
CA ALA A 150 6.67 2.27 -1.80
C ALA A 150 7.52 1.93 -0.57
N GLU A 151 7.54 0.66 -0.21
CA GLU A 151 8.32 0.09 0.88
C GLU A 151 9.51 -0.66 0.27
N LEU A 152 10.73 -0.22 0.60
CA LEU A 152 11.95 -0.69 0.00
C LEU A 152 12.85 -1.34 1.04
N TYR A 153 13.49 -2.44 0.66
CA TYR A 153 14.67 -2.96 1.35
C TYR A 153 15.87 -2.95 0.39
N GLY A 154 15.84 -2.06 -0.60
CA GLY A 154 16.78 -2.00 -1.73
C GLY A 154 16.70 -0.67 -2.48
N THR A 155 17.16 -0.66 -3.73
CA THR A 155 17.21 0.58 -4.53
C THR A 155 15.86 0.82 -5.22
N TRP A 156 15.47 2.08 -5.32
CA TRP A 156 14.39 2.52 -6.20
C TRP A 156 14.88 2.58 -7.65
N ASP A 157 14.59 1.55 -8.45
CA ASP A 157 15.06 1.42 -9.83
C ASP A 157 13.94 1.24 -10.87
N PHE A 158 12.69 1.21 -10.43
CA PHE A 158 11.51 0.90 -11.25
C PHE A 158 10.81 2.12 -11.88
N GLY A 159 11.34 3.33 -11.68
CA GLY A 159 10.70 4.57 -12.13
C GLY A 159 9.56 5.01 -11.21
N PRO A 160 8.68 5.95 -11.61
CA PRO A 160 7.64 6.47 -10.74
C PRO A 160 6.59 5.41 -10.37
N VAL A 161 6.04 5.50 -9.16
CA VAL A 161 4.81 4.78 -8.77
C VAL A 161 3.64 5.72 -8.99
N ILE A 162 2.67 5.28 -9.78
CA ILE A 162 1.55 6.12 -10.19
C ILE A 162 0.25 5.44 -9.76
N PHE A 163 -0.57 6.21 -9.04
CA PHE A 163 -1.96 5.89 -8.76
C PHE A 163 -2.86 6.90 -9.46
N GLU A 164 -3.92 6.43 -10.12
CA GLU A 164 -4.84 7.26 -10.90
C GLU A 164 -6.28 6.99 -10.52
N ASP A 165 -7.15 7.97 -10.79
CA ASP A 165 -8.60 7.88 -10.53
C ASP A 165 -8.93 7.43 -9.10
N VAL A 166 -8.18 7.96 -8.13
CA VAL A 166 -8.27 7.57 -6.73
C VAL A 166 -9.53 8.18 -6.12
N ILE A 167 -10.30 7.34 -5.43
CA ILE A 167 -11.49 7.73 -4.69
C ILE A 167 -11.35 7.25 -3.25
N LEU A 168 -11.42 8.18 -2.31
CA LEU A 168 -11.48 7.90 -0.88
C LEU A 168 -12.86 8.32 -0.36
N ILE A 169 -13.53 7.45 0.37
CA ILE A 169 -14.83 7.75 0.99
C ILE A 169 -14.69 7.59 2.49
N ALA A 170 -14.99 8.66 3.23
CA ALA A 170 -14.98 8.71 4.68
C ALA A 170 -16.36 9.06 5.25
N THR A 171 -16.62 8.68 6.49
CA THR A 171 -17.80 9.14 7.25
C THR A 171 -17.65 10.62 7.64
N GLY A 172 -18.77 11.33 7.81
CA GLY A 172 -18.82 12.72 8.29
C GLY A 172 -18.98 13.75 7.17
N ASP A 173 -18.67 15.00 7.45
CA ASP A 173 -18.85 16.15 6.55
C ASP A 173 -17.59 17.02 6.38
N ASP A 174 -16.56 16.79 7.20
CA ASP A 174 -15.28 17.48 7.15
C ASP A 174 -14.39 16.98 5.99
N THR A 175 -14.07 17.88 5.06
CA THR A 175 -13.30 17.58 3.84
C THR A 175 -11.79 17.75 4.02
N ARG A 176 -11.29 18.14 5.20
CA ARG A 176 -9.89 18.54 5.39
C ARG A 176 -8.89 17.43 5.06
N PHE A 177 -9.25 16.16 5.22
CA PHE A 177 -8.36 15.06 4.79
C PHE A 177 -8.09 15.09 3.28
N CYS A 178 -9.04 15.59 2.50
CA CYS A 178 -8.91 15.75 1.05
C CYS A 178 -8.21 17.07 0.68
N THR A 179 -8.48 18.16 1.41
CA THR A 179 -8.06 19.51 0.99
C THR A 179 -6.80 20.06 1.66
N ASP A 180 -6.44 19.61 2.88
CA ASP A 180 -5.53 20.37 3.75
C ASP A 180 -4.09 19.83 3.84
N ASN A 181 -3.81 18.67 3.27
CA ASN A 181 -2.51 18.17 2.79
C ASN A 181 -2.37 16.68 3.12
N PRO A 182 -2.07 15.84 2.12
CA PRO A 182 -1.56 14.51 2.38
C PRO A 182 -0.18 14.59 3.03
N TRP A 183 0.04 13.76 4.04
CA TRP A 183 1.30 13.71 4.78
C TRP A 183 2.35 12.94 3.98
N ASN A 184 3.39 13.64 3.51
CA ASN A 184 4.59 13.03 2.95
C ASN A 184 5.53 12.57 4.08
N TYR A 185 5.63 11.27 4.30
CA TYR A 185 6.37 10.69 5.41
C TYR A 185 7.85 11.09 5.37
N ASN A 186 8.31 11.79 6.41
CA ASN A 186 9.66 12.36 6.52
C ASN A 186 10.09 13.26 5.34
N GLY A 187 9.18 13.66 4.45
CA GLY A 187 9.54 14.30 3.18
C GLY A 187 10.43 13.41 2.31
N ALA A 188 10.37 12.08 2.48
CA ALA A 188 11.33 11.13 1.93
C ALA A 188 11.10 10.79 0.45
N THR A 189 10.01 11.28 -0.15
CA THR A 189 9.70 11.06 -1.56
C THR A 189 9.36 12.39 -2.22
N ASN A 190 9.83 12.59 -3.45
CA ASN A 190 9.26 13.65 -4.28
C ASN A 190 7.87 13.18 -4.73
N VAL A 191 6.87 14.06 -4.66
CA VAL A 191 5.47 13.69 -4.87
C VAL A 191 4.71 14.77 -5.63
N SER A 192 3.78 14.33 -6.48
CA SER A 192 2.83 15.17 -7.20
C SER A 192 1.44 14.60 -7.01
N ILE A 193 0.50 15.47 -6.65
CA ILE A 193 -0.90 15.13 -6.41
C ILE A 193 -1.75 16.14 -7.14
N THR A 194 -2.61 15.66 -8.03
CA THR A 194 -3.38 16.51 -8.96
C THR A 194 -4.86 16.18 -8.95
N GLY A 195 -5.68 17.13 -9.42
CA GLY A 195 -7.12 16.94 -9.61
C GLY A 195 -7.92 16.66 -8.33
N VAL A 196 -7.42 17.10 -7.17
CA VAL A 196 -8.07 16.83 -5.88
C VAL A 196 -9.38 17.62 -5.77
N THR A 197 -10.48 16.91 -5.54
CA THR A 197 -11.81 17.48 -5.33
C THR A 197 -12.56 16.72 -4.24
N SER A 198 -13.39 17.41 -3.47
CA SER A 198 -14.21 16.79 -2.42
C SER A 198 -15.69 17.09 -2.62
N THR A 199 -16.55 16.10 -2.38
CA THR A 199 -18.02 16.25 -2.33
C THR A 199 -18.53 15.79 -0.97
N VAL A 200 -19.42 16.57 -0.35
CA VAL A 200 -20.09 16.20 0.90
C VAL A 200 -21.46 15.60 0.57
N GLY A 201 -21.71 14.40 1.08
CA GLY A 201 -22.99 13.70 1.02
C GLY A 201 -23.70 13.68 2.38
N VAL A 202 -24.71 12.82 2.51
CA VAL A 202 -25.32 12.53 3.82
C VAL A 202 -24.36 11.65 4.61
N ASP A 203 -23.84 12.17 5.72
CA ASP A 203 -22.89 11.51 6.64
C ASP A 203 -21.61 10.95 5.98
N THR A 204 -21.26 11.42 4.79
CA THR A 204 -20.08 10.98 4.04
C THR A 204 -19.39 12.11 3.31
N VAL A 205 -18.08 11.97 3.15
CA VAL A 205 -17.25 12.80 2.26
C VAL A 205 -16.60 11.88 1.23
N THR A 206 -16.73 12.25 -0.04
CA THR A 206 -16.00 11.63 -1.15
C THR A 206 -14.87 12.56 -1.58
N CYS A 207 -13.63 12.07 -1.51
CA CYS A 207 -12.45 12.70 -2.08
C CYS A 207 -12.09 12.01 -3.38
N ASN A 208 -11.99 12.76 -4.48
CA ASN A 208 -11.50 12.28 -5.76
C ASN A 208 -10.14 12.92 -6.02
N ILE A 209 -9.19 12.12 -6.48
CA ILE A 209 -7.82 12.53 -6.79
C ILE A 209 -7.50 11.97 -8.16
N GLU A 210 -7.14 12.83 -9.11
CA GLU A 210 -6.85 12.42 -10.48
C GLU A 210 -5.59 11.57 -10.54
N SER A 211 -4.52 12.01 -9.88
CA SER A 211 -3.27 11.26 -9.84
C SER A 211 -2.47 11.53 -8.56
N ILE A 212 -1.81 10.49 -8.07
CA ILE A 212 -0.74 10.53 -7.07
C ILE A 212 0.48 9.88 -7.72
N THR A 213 1.56 10.64 -7.88
CA THR A 213 2.84 10.12 -8.40
C THR A 213 3.92 10.24 -7.35
N LEU A 214 4.56 9.12 -7.03
CA LEU A 214 5.73 9.05 -6.15
C LEU A 214 6.99 8.83 -6.99
N TRP A 215 8.02 9.61 -6.73
CA TRP A 215 9.36 9.37 -7.26
C TRP A 215 10.29 8.89 -6.15
N GLY A 216 11.40 8.28 -6.55
CA GLY A 216 12.43 7.80 -5.63
C GLY A 216 12.95 8.87 -4.66
N PRO A 217 13.72 8.43 -3.64
CA PRO A 217 14.19 9.27 -2.55
C PRO A 217 14.83 10.58 -3.00
N VAL A 218 14.62 11.63 -2.18
CA VAL A 218 15.27 12.95 -2.28
C VAL A 218 16.64 12.99 -1.62
#